data_AF-A0A7H1B9S7-F1
#
_entry.id   AF-A0A7H1B9S7-F1
#
_cell.length_a   1.000
_cell.length_b   1.000
_cell.length_c   1.000
_cell.angle_alpha   90.00
_cell.angle_beta   90.00
_cell.angle_gamma   90.00
#
_symmetry.space_group_name_H-M   'P 1'
#
loop_
_entity.id
_entity.type
_entity.pdbx_description
1 polymer ?
#
loop_
_entity_poly.entity_id
_entity_poly.type
_entity_poly.pdbx_seq_one_letter_code
_entity_poly.pdbx_strand_id
1 'polypeptide(L)'
;MTVTIWVDDWQMQCCGDSFGPGDVVSWGLEEADPADYADVLGEERAGGIGFREEHHGPEEHPAPSRLRVLTVTEVHCRYELPADGTTNVYHPVPGTAELVPVDGEADGWAKARPGVGFVGYLVTAERCG
;
A
#
# COMPACT_ATOMS: atom_id res chain seq x y z
N MET A 1 -7.62 -1.65 -18.54
CA MET A 1 -6.16 -1.61 -18.30
C MET A 1 -5.94 -1.84 -16.82
N THR A 2 -5.09 -2.81 -16.46
CA THR A 2 -4.75 -3.10 -15.07
C THR A 2 -3.62 -2.19 -14.60
N VAL A 3 -3.73 -1.72 -13.36
CA VAL A 3 -2.72 -0.94 -12.66
C VAL A 3 -2.43 -1.57 -11.29
N THR A 4 -1.22 -1.36 -10.78
CA THR A 4 -0.84 -1.68 -9.41
C THR A 4 -0.84 -0.42 -8.58
N ILE A 5 -1.50 -0.47 -7.43
CA ILE A 5 -1.75 0.65 -6.54
C ILE A 5 -1.22 0.28 -5.15
N TRP A 6 -0.46 1.18 -4.54
CA TRP A 6 -0.13 1.12 -3.12
C TRP A 6 -1.22 1.80 -2.29
N VAL A 7 -1.66 1.17 -1.22
CA VAL A 7 -2.58 1.76 -0.23
C VAL A 7 -1.91 1.65 1.14
N ASP A 8 -1.56 2.79 1.74
CA ASP A 8 -0.91 2.79 3.05
C ASP A 8 -1.84 2.29 4.16
N ASP A 9 -1.27 1.64 5.18
CA ASP A 9 -2.03 1.18 6.34
C ASP A 9 -2.73 2.33 7.09
N TRP A 10 -2.05 3.46 7.25
CA TRP A 10 -2.56 4.61 7.99
C TRP A 10 -3.75 5.27 7.31
N GLN A 11 -3.80 5.29 5.97
CA GLN A 11 -4.95 5.77 5.19
C GLN A 11 -6.18 4.93 5.55
N MET A 12 -6.01 3.60 5.57
CA MET A 12 -7.06 2.65 5.93
C MET A 12 -7.50 2.77 7.40
N GLN A 13 -6.55 2.89 8.33
CA GLN A 13 -6.85 2.95 9.76
C GLN A 13 -7.46 4.29 10.20
N CYS A 14 -7.26 5.37 9.43
CA CYS A 14 -7.83 6.67 9.75
C CYS A 14 -9.29 6.77 9.30
N CYS A 15 -9.56 6.56 8.02
CA CYS A 15 -10.91 6.66 7.45
C CYS A 15 -11.12 5.87 6.16
N GLY A 16 -10.20 4.99 5.77
CA GLY A 16 -10.36 4.20 4.56
C GLY A 16 -11.51 3.20 4.67
N ASP A 17 -12.30 3.12 3.60
CA ASP A 17 -13.34 2.10 3.46
C ASP A 17 -12.70 0.73 3.20
N SER A 18 -13.27 -0.30 3.81
CA SER A 18 -12.86 -1.68 3.55
C SER A 18 -13.15 -2.09 2.10
N PHE A 19 -12.29 -2.94 1.53
CA PHE A 19 -12.42 -3.40 0.15
C PHE A 19 -11.88 -4.82 -0.02
N GLY A 20 -12.32 -5.51 -1.07
CA GLY A 20 -11.82 -6.83 -1.42
C GLY A 20 -11.83 -7.11 -2.92
N PRO A 21 -11.28 -8.25 -3.36
CA PRO A 21 -11.33 -8.67 -4.75
C PRO A 21 -12.77 -8.69 -5.30
N GLY A 22 -12.98 -8.02 -6.43
CA GLY A 22 -14.27 -7.91 -7.10
C GLY A 22 -15.04 -6.62 -6.81
N ASP A 23 -14.67 -5.89 -5.76
CA ASP A 23 -15.31 -4.62 -5.41
C ASP A 23 -15.01 -3.52 -6.43
N VAL A 24 -15.89 -2.52 -6.46
CA VAL A 24 -15.69 -1.31 -7.24
C VAL A 24 -15.49 -0.14 -6.29
N VAL A 25 -14.28 0.41 -6.30
CA VAL A 25 -13.84 1.52 -5.43
C VAL A 25 -13.69 2.82 -6.24
N SER A 26 -13.62 3.93 -5.52
CA SER A 26 -13.42 5.27 -6.08
C SER A 26 -12.30 5.95 -5.32
N TRP A 27 -11.11 6.01 -5.91
CA TRP A 27 -9.88 6.42 -5.21
C TRP A 27 -9.19 7.60 -5.89
N GLY A 28 -8.65 8.51 -5.08
CA GLY A 28 -7.66 9.48 -5.53
C GLY A 28 -6.36 8.74 -5.82
N LEU A 29 -5.78 8.95 -7.00
CA LEU A 29 -4.54 8.29 -7.40
C LEU A 29 -3.47 9.32 -7.73
N GLU A 30 -2.33 9.21 -7.10
CA GLU A 30 -1.10 9.93 -7.46
C GLU A 30 -0.10 8.96 -8.09
N GLU A 31 0.76 9.46 -8.98
CA GLU A 31 1.85 8.64 -9.53
C GLU A 31 2.80 8.24 -8.40
N ALA A 32 3.15 6.96 -8.35
CA ALA A 32 4.08 6.44 -7.38
C ALA A 32 5.53 6.67 -7.84
N ASP A 33 6.40 7.15 -6.94
CA ASP A 33 7.85 7.07 -7.13
C ASP A 33 8.35 5.70 -6.63
N PRO A 34 8.96 4.86 -7.48
CA PRO A 34 9.52 3.58 -7.05
C PRO A 34 10.54 3.70 -5.90
N ALA A 35 11.23 4.84 -5.76
CA ALA A 35 12.19 5.05 -4.69
C ALA A 35 11.54 4.99 -3.30
N ASP A 36 10.28 5.42 -3.17
CA ASP A 36 9.54 5.43 -1.90
C ASP A 36 9.25 4.02 -1.37
N TYR A 37 9.23 3.02 -2.27
CA TYR A 37 8.84 1.65 -1.93
C TYR A 37 9.99 0.65 -2.00
N ALA A 38 11.16 1.05 -2.51
CA ALA A 38 12.28 0.15 -2.76
C ALA A 38 12.82 -0.51 -1.48
N ASP A 39 12.88 0.24 -0.36
CA ASP A 39 13.37 -0.30 0.92
C ASP A 39 12.40 -1.32 1.54
N VAL A 40 11.12 -1.24 1.20
CA VAL A 40 10.09 -2.20 1.64
C VAL A 40 10.05 -3.40 0.70
N LEU A 41 9.80 -3.17 -0.59
CA LEU A 41 9.40 -4.20 -1.55
C LEU A 41 10.53 -4.71 -2.46
N GLY A 42 11.68 -4.05 -2.43
CA GLY A 42 12.76 -4.20 -3.41
C GLY A 42 12.48 -3.45 -4.72
N GLU A 43 13.56 -3.06 -5.42
CA GLU A 43 13.49 -2.23 -6.63
C GLU A 43 12.58 -2.79 -7.73
N GLU A 44 12.64 -4.10 -7.99
CA GLU A 44 11.87 -4.74 -9.06
C GLU A 44 10.36 -4.56 -8.85
N ARG A 45 9.88 -4.82 -7.63
CA ARG A 45 8.44 -4.74 -7.33
C ARG A 45 7.99 -3.29 -7.16
N ALA A 46 8.83 -2.45 -6.55
CA ALA A 46 8.56 -1.02 -6.43
C ALA A 46 8.40 -0.36 -7.81
N GLY A 47 9.22 -0.74 -8.80
CA GLY A 47 9.10 -0.26 -10.18
C GLY A 47 7.81 -0.69 -10.89
N GLY A 48 7.05 -1.64 -10.35
CA GLY A 48 5.76 -2.07 -10.86
C GLY A 48 4.56 -1.33 -10.27
N ILE A 49 4.77 -0.46 -9.27
CA ILE A 49 3.71 0.34 -8.64
C ILE A 49 3.49 1.56 -9.53
N GLY A 50 2.30 1.65 -10.12
CA GLY A 50 1.96 2.77 -10.99
C GLY A 50 1.41 3.96 -10.22
N PHE A 51 0.69 3.69 -9.13
CA PHE A 51 -0.01 4.72 -8.36
C PHE A 51 0.03 4.43 -6.87
N ARG A 52 -0.16 5.47 -6.08
CA ARG A 52 -0.53 5.38 -4.67
C ARG A 52 -1.91 5.98 -4.47
N GLU A 53 -2.68 5.37 -3.58
CA GLU A 53 -3.93 5.93 -3.13
C GLU A 53 -3.65 7.11 -2.18
N GLU A 54 -4.34 8.22 -2.41
CA GLU A 54 -4.19 9.42 -1.59
C GLU A 54 -5.54 10.11 -1.45
N HIS A 55 -6.01 10.23 -0.20
CA HIS A 55 -7.22 10.97 0.15
C HIS A 55 -7.05 11.96 1.31
N HIS A 56 -5.81 12.15 1.79
CA HIS A 56 -5.42 13.07 2.86
C HIS A 56 -4.57 14.26 2.40
N GLY A 57 -4.13 14.26 1.13
CA GLY A 57 -3.49 15.44 0.50
C GLY A 57 -4.42 16.66 0.38
N PRO A 58 -3.91 17.83 -0.04
CA PRO A 58 -4.71 19.05 -0.19
C PRO A 58 -5.90 18.85 -1.14
N GLU A 59 -7.02 19.54 -0.88
CA GLU A 59 -8.34 19.31 -1.51
C GLU A 59 -8.39 19.35 -3.05
N GLU A 60 -7.35 19.86 -3.72
CA GLU A 60 -7.23 19.91 -5.18
C GLU A 60 -6.71 18.59 -5.78
N HIS A 61 -7.37 17.48 -5.45
CA HIS A 61 -7.09 16.19 -6.09
C HIS A 61 -7.80 16.08 -7.45
N PRO A 62 -7.21 15.39 -8.43
CA PRO A 62 -7.94 14.97 -9.62
C PRO A 62 -9.18 14.17 -9.20
N ALA A 63 -10.24 14.24 -10.01
CA ALA A 63 -11.45 13.48 -9.76
C ALA A 63 -11.10 11.99 -9.53
N PRO A 64 -11.68 11.34 -8.50
CA PRO A 64 -11.28 9.99 -8.12
C PRO A 64 -11.54 9.01 -9.27
N SER A 65 -10.59 8.09 -9.43
CA SER A 65 -10.67 7.03 -10.43
C SER A 65 -11.57 5.91 -9.94
N ARG A 66 -12.53 5.51 -10.78
CA ARG A 66 -13.34 4.32 -10.53
C ARG A 66 -12.55 3.07 -10.93
N LEU A 67 -12.40 2.15 -9.99
CA LEU A 67 -11.53 0.98 -10.13
C LEU A 67 -12.30 -0.29 -9.73
N ARG A 68 -12.10 -1.38 -10.46
CA ARG A 68 -12.49 -2.72 -10.03
C ARG A 68 -11.28 -3.42 -9.43
N VAL A 69 -11.36 -3.78 -8.16
CA VAL A 69 -10.29 -4.50 -7.45
C VAL A 69 -10.18 -5.92 -8.00
N LEU A 70 -8.96 -6.36 -8.33
CA LEU A 70 -8.68 -7.69 -8.86
C LEU A 70 -7.96 -8.56 -7.83
N THR A 71 -6.90 -8.03 -7.21
CA THR A 71 -6.17 -8.72 -6.14
C THR A 71 -5.82 -7.74 -5.04
N VAL A 72 -5.80 -8.23 -3.81
CA VAL A 72 -5.32 -7.48 -2.64
C VAL A 72 -4.25 -8.32 -1.95
N THR A 73 -3.12 -7.70 -1.64
CA THR A 73 -2.01 -8.35 -0.93
C THR A 73 -1.58 -7.46 0.22
N GLU A 74 -1.69 -7.95 1.46
CA GLU A 74 -1.07 -7.30 2.61
C GLU A 74 0.45 -7.32 2.44
N VAL A 75 1.06 -6.19 2.75
CA VAL A 75 2.51 -6.06 2.86
C VAL A 75 2.85 -5.86 4.31
N HIS A 76 3.80 -6.65 4.78
CA HIS A 76 4.38 -6.55 6.11
C HIS A 76 5.88 -6.41 5.98
N CYS A 77 6.54 -5.65 6.84
CA CYS A 77 8.00 -5.68 6.92
C CYS A 77 8.49 -5.38 8.34
N ARG A 78 9.76 -5.65 8.60
CA ARG A 78 10.38 -5.30 9.87
C ARG A 78 10.83 -3.85 9.84
N TYR A 79 10.62 -3.14 10.94
CA TYR A 79 11.12 -1.79 11.16
C TYR A 79 12.16 -1.78 12.27
N GLU A 80 13.27 -1.08 12.05
CA GLU A 80 14.33 -0.91 13.04
C GLU A 80 14.83 0.54 13.08
N LEU A 81 15.36 0.96 14.22
CA LEU A 81 16.08 2.21 14.32
C LEU A 81 17.45 2.07 13.66
N PRO A 82 17.96 3.11 12.97
CA PRO A 82 19.31 3.10 12.43
C PRO A 82 20.33 2.89 13.55
N ALA A 83 21.22 1.92 13.35
CA ALA A 83 22.23 1.55 14.35
C ALA A 83 23.23 2.68 14.65
N ASP A 84 23.37 3.64 13.73
CA ASP A 84 24.23 4.81 13.86
C ASP A 84 23.61 5.94 14.71
N GLY A 85 22.34 5.81 15.13
CA GLY A 85 21.65 6.78 15.98
C GLY A 85 21.40 8.13 15.31
N THR A 86 21.45 8.19 13.98
CA THR A 86 21.27 9.43 13.21
C THR A 86 19.84 9.99 13.31
N THR A 87 18.86 9.14 13.61
CA THR A 87 17.46 9.52 13.76
C THR A 87 16.73 8.58 14.73
N ASN A 88 15.62 9.07 15.28
CA ASN A 88 14.67 8.29 16.09
C ASN A 88 13.50 7.77 15.24
N VAL A 89 13.62 7.84 13.92
CA VAL A 89 12.63 7.32 12.97
C VAL A 89 12.97 5.86 12.68
N TYR A 90 11.95 5.01 12.73
CA TYR A 90 12.08 3.62 12.34
C TYR A 90 12.11 3.51 10.81
N HIS A 91 13.00 2.69 10.27
CA HIS A 91 13.10 2.43 8.84
C HIS A 91 12.77 0.98 8.53
N PRO A 92 12.16 0.71 7.36
CA PRO A 92 11.96 -0.65 6.89
C PRO A 92 13.33 -1.33 6.72
N VAL A 93 13.43 -2.59 7.13
CA VAL A 93 14.63 -3.39 6.96
C VAL A 93 14.56 -4.09 5.60
N PRO A 94 15.44 -3.78 4.64
CA PRO A 94 15.37 -4.36 3.30
C PRO A 94 15.41 -5.88 3.31
N GLY A 95 14.61 -6.50 2.45
CA GLY A 95 14.53 -7.95 2.32
C GLY A 95 13.71 -8.65 3.42
N THR A 96 13.02 -7.90 4.28
CA THR A 96 12.13 -8.47 5.32
C THR A 96 10.64 -8.41 4.94
N ALA A 97 10.33 -7.96 3.73
CA ALA A 97 8.94 -7.91 3.28
C ALA A 97 8.31 -9.31 3.22
N GLU A 98 7.15 -9.43 3.85
CA GLU A 98 6.25 -10.56 3.72
C GLU A 98 4.97 -10.12 3.01
N LEU A 99 4.58 -10.87 1.98
CA LEU A 99 3.41 -10.61 1.16
C LEU A 99 2.35 -11.68 1.43
N VAL A 100 1.15 -11.25 1.84
CA VAL A 100 0.06 -12.16 2.20
C VAL A 100 -1.15 -11.84 1.33
N PRO A 101 -1.55 -12.72 0.40
CA PRO A 101 -2.78 -12.54 -0.37
C PRO A 101 -4.01 -12.46 0.53
N VAL A 102 -4.94 -11.56 0.19
CA VAL A 102 -6.21 -11.39 0.87
C VAL A 102 -7.33 -11.87 -0.06
N ASP A 103 -7.98 -12.96 0.33
CA ASP A 103 -9.13 -13.53 -0.41
C ASP A 103 -10.47 -12.87 -0.05
N GLY A 104 -10.50 -12.11 1.05
CA GLY A 104 -11.69 -11.46 1.59
C GLY A 104 -11.56 -9.94 1.67
N GLU A 105 -12.03 -9.39 2.77
CA GLU A 105 -12.06 -7.96 3.03
C GLU A 105 -10.73 -7.49 3.66
N ALA A 106 -10.15 -6.45 3.08
CA ALA A 106 -9.05 -5.67 3.63
C ALA A 106 -9.63 -4.47 4.37
N ASP A 107 -9.49 -4.48 5.70
CA ASP A 107 -10.10 -3.52 6.63
C ASP A 107 -9.08 -2.58 7.28
N GLY A 108 -7.80 -2.66 6.89
CA GLY A 108 -6.70 -1.90 7.48
C GLY A 108 -6.08 -2.54 8.74
N TRP A 109 -6.64 -3.64 9.24
CA TRP A 109 -6.23 -4.28 10.50
C TRP A 109 -5.77 -5.72 10.27
N ALA A 110 -4.59 -5.85 9.68
CA ALA A 110 -3.99 -7.16 9.43
C ALA A 110 -3.75 -7.95 10.74
N LYS A 111 -3.85 -9.28 10.63
CA LYS A 111 -3.51 -10.17 11.76
C LYS A 111 -2.04 -10.00 12.10
N ALA A 112 -1.74 -9.85 13.40
CA ALA A 112 -0.38 -9.71 13.89
C ALA A 112 0.51 -10.88 13.44
N ARG A 113 1.72 -10.55 12.97
CA ARG A 113 2.72 -11.53 12.50
C ARG A 113 4.01 -11.37 13.30
N PRO A 114 4.67 -12.45 13.72
CA PRO A 114 5.91 -12.34 14.50
C PRO A 114 7.02 -11.65 13.70
N GLY A 115 7.58 -10.57 14.24
CA GLY A 115 8.80 -9.93 13.72
C GLY A 115 8.60 -8.95 12.56
N VAL A 116 7.38 -8.78 12.06
CA VAL A 116 7.03 -7.81 11.01
C VAL A 116 5.75 -7.05 11.37
N GLY A 117 5.67 -5.79 10.97
CA GLY A 117 4.47 -4.96 11.08
C GLY A 117 3.78 -4.84 9.73
N PHE A 118 2.46 -4.68 9.75
CA PHE A 118 1.67 -4.34 8.57
C PHE A 118 1.98 -2.91 8.13
N VAL A 119 2.14 -2.69 6.82
CA VAL A 119 2.50 -1.38 6.27
C VAL A 119 1.53 -0.86 5.21
N GLY A 120 0.67 -1.73 4.69
CA GLY A 120 -0.26 -1.37 3.63
C GLY A 120 -0.57 -2.53 2.69
N TYR A 121 -1.23 -2.20 1.60
CA TYR A 121 -1.67 -3.15 0.59
C TYR A 121 -1.05 -2.87 -0.77
N LEU A 122 -0.70 -3.94 -1.48
CA LEU A 122 -0.56 -3.92 -2.93
C LEU A 122 -1.88 -4.38 -3.56
N VAL A 123 -2.48 -3.48 -4.33
CA VAL A 123 -3.76 -3.71 -4.99
C VAL A 123 -3.54 -3.73 -6.49
N THR A 124 -3.97 -4.78 -7.17
CA THR A 124 -4.14 -4.71 -8.63
C THR A 124 -5.59 -4.41 -8.94
N ALA A 125 -5.83 -3.47 -9.85
CA ALA A 125 -7.17 -3.03 -10.19
C ALA A 125 -7.29 -2.71 -11.67
N GLU A 126 -8.49 -2.85 -12.22
CA GLU A 126 -8.83 -2.37 -13.54
C GLU A 126 -9.54 -1.02 -13.47
N ARG A 127 -9.10 -0.05 -14.27
CA ARG A 127 -9.83 1.22 -14.45
C ARG A 127 -11.15 0.98 -15.17
N CYS A 128 -12.25 1.36 -14.53
CA CYS A 128 -13.58 1.39 -15.12
C CYS A 128 -13.73 2.68 -15.94
N GLY A 129 -14.20 2.55 -17.19
CA GLY A 129 -14.54 3.70 -18.04
C GLY A 129 -15.88 4.34 -17.70
#